data_AF-A0A6A4GFK1-F1
#
_entry.id   AF-A0A6A4GFK1-F1
#
_cell.length_a   1.000
_cell.length_b   1.000
_cell.length_c   1.000
_cell.angle_alpha   90.00
_cell.angle_beta   90.00
_cell.angle_gamma   90.00
#
_symmetry.space_group_name_H-M   'P 1'
#
loop_
_entity.id
_entity.type
_entity.pdbx_description
1 polymer ?
#
loop_
_entity_poly.entity_id
_entity_poly.type
_entity_poly.pdbx_seq_one_letter_code
_entity_poly.pdbx_strand_id
1 'polypeptide(L)'
;MNAVILTSAWSALNSGMLGASRVLYGLASEGHAPRFFLKTNRFGIPYLCVAFIGSFMALAYMTLSTNASTVFTWFQDMSSAATLVNWSIICIVYLRFYYGCKHQGIDRKELPWAGPFQPYAAWVALSGFVLILLTGGFSVFIHGQWNTETFIAAYFDIPLIFAIYFGYKLVKRTKIVSYEEMPIRYYLEIARQNPEPPEKPLKGWKRLAILWS
;
A
#
# COMPACT_ATOMS: atom_id res chain seq x y z
N MET A 1 27.47 14.42 -4.87
CA MET A 1 26.27 14.50 -4.03
C MET A 1 24.99 14.36 -4.84
N ASN A 2 24.73 15.25 -5.81
CA ASN A 2 23.48 15.20 -6.61
C ASN A 2 23.31 13.92 -7.43
N ALA A 3 24.39 13.37 -8.00
CA ALA A 3 24.32 12.11 -8.75
C ALA A 3 23.82 10.93 -7.89
N VAL A 4 24.18 10.87 -6.61
CA VAL A 4 23.76 9.79 -5.70
C VAL A 4 22.27 9.92 -5.35
N ILE A 5 21.78 11.14 -5.17
CA ILE A 5 20.35 11.41 -4.91
C ILE A 5 19.53 11.09 -6.17
N LEU A 6 20.03 11.44 -7.35
CA LEU A 6 19.34 11.14 -8.61
C LEU A 6 19.28 9.63 -8.89
N THR A 7 20.36 8.89 -8.65
CA THR A 7 20.37 7.44 -8.86
C THR A 7 19.50 6.70 -7.84
N SER A 8 19.49 7.14 -6.57
CA SER A 8 18.59 6.55 -5.57
C SER A 8 17.11 6.83 -5.88
N ALA A 9 16.78 8.07 -6.25
CA ALA A 9 15.43 8.45 -6.66
C ALA A 9 14.98 7.68 -7.90
N TRP A 10 15.85 7.55 -8.90
CA TRP A 10 15.57 6.77 -10.12
C TRP A 10 15.29 5.29 -9.81
N SER A 11 16.09 4.69 -8.92
CA SER A 11 15.90 3.30 -8.48
C SER A 11 14.57 3.09 -7.75
N ALA A 12 14.24 4.01 -6.83
CA ALA A 12 12.97 3.99 -6.11
C ALA A 12 11.78 4.14 -7.07
N LEU A 13 11.87 5.05 -8.04
CA LEU A 13 10.83 5.30 -9.03
C LEU A 13 10.59 4.08 -9.93
N ASN A 14 11.65 3.41 -10.40
CA ASN A 14 11.50 2.20 -11.21
C ASN A 14 10.82 1.07 -10.42
N SER A 15 11.18 0.90 -9.15
CA SER A 15 10.54 -0.08 -8.26
C SER A 15 9.05 0.25 -8.02
N GLY A 16 8.74 1.53 -7.78
CA GLY A 16 7.37 2.01 -7.59
C GLY A 16 6.50 1.79 -8.83
N MET A 17 7.03 2.10 -10.02
CA MET A 17 6.31 1.92 -11.29
C MET A 17 6.02 0.45 -11.58
N LEU A 18 6.98 -0.45 -11.31
CA LEU A 18 6.79 -1.89 -11.43
C LEU A 18 5.75 -2.42 -10.42
N GLY A 19 5.80 -1.95 -9.17
CA GLY A 19 4.82 -2.31 -8.15
C GLY A 19 3.41 -1.87 -8.52
N ALA A 20 3.23 -0.58 -8.82
CA ALA A 20 1.94 0.00 -9.13
C ALA A 20 1.30 -0.62 -10.40
N SER A 21 2.09 -0.89 -11.45
CA SER A 21 1.56 -1.51 -12.67
C SER A 21 1.07 -2.93 -12.45
N ARG A 22 1.73 -3.71 -11.57
CA ARG A 22 1.31 -5.05 -11.18
C ARG A 22 0.07 -5.03 -10.28
N VAL A 23 -0.02 -4.10 -9.33
CA VAL A 23 -1.22 -3.92 -8.51
C VAL A 23 -2.42 -3.60 -9.38
N LEU A 24 -2.26 -2.67 -10.33
CA LEU A 24 -3.33 -2.30 -11.28
C LEU A 24 -3.72 -3.47 -12.20
N TYR A 25 -2.74 -4.24 -12.67
CA TYR A 25 -3.00 -5.45 -13.46
C TYR A 25 -3.74 -6.52 -12.64
N GLY A 26 -3.34 -6.75 -11.38
CA GLY A 26 -4.00 -7.68 -10.47
C GLY A 26 -5.46 -7.27 -10.20
N LEU A 27 -5.70 -5.98 -9.95
CA LEU A 27 -7.06 -5.44 -9.82
C LEU A 27 -7.89 -5.67 -11.10
N ALA A 28 -7.30 -5.54 -12.28
CA ALA A 28 -7.97 -5.82 -13.54
C ALA A 28 -8.28 -7.32 -13.72
N SER A 29 -7.40 -8.20 -13.25
CA SER A 29 -7.57 -9.66 -13.32
C SER A 29 -8.73 -10.14 -12.45
N GLU A 30 -8.88 -9.56 -11.26
CA GLU A 30 -10.00 -9.83 -10.35
C GLU A 30 -11.32 -9.11 -10.76
N GLY A 31 -11.31 -8.38 -11.88
CA GLY A 31 -12.50 -7.66 -12.38
C GLY A 31 -12.86 -6.41 -11.57
N HIS A 32 -11.92 -5.91 -10.75
CA HIS A 32 -12.05 -4.65 -10.00
C HIS A 32 -11.64 -3.43 -10.81
N ALA A 33 -10.85 -3.60 -11.88
CA ALA A 33 -10.47 -2.56 -12.84
C ALA A 33 -10.89 -2.94 -14.29
N PRO A 34 -10.94 -1.97 -15.22
CA PRO A 34 -11.30 -2.22 -16.61
C PRO A 34 -10.40 -3.26 -17.29
N ARG A 35 -11.00 -4.18 -18.05
CA ARG A 35 -10.29 -5.30 -18.70
C ARG A 35 -9.21 -4.86 -19.70
N PHE A 36 -9.22 -3.62 -20.18
CA PHE A 36 -8.17 -3.14 -21.08
C PHE A 36 -6.78 -3.14 -20.41
N PHE A 37 -6.71 -2.99 -19.09
CA PHE A 37 -5.44 -3.04 -18.33
C PHE A 37 -4.78 -4.43 -18.33
N LEU A 38 -5.50 -5.48 -18.76
CA LEU A 38 -4.95 -6.83 -18.89
C LEU A 38 -4.07 -7.04 -20.13
N LYS A 39 -3.98 -6.05 -21.04
CA LYS A 39 -3.14 -6.18 -22.23
C LYS A 39 -1.66 -6.13 -21.85
N THR A 40 -0.96 -7.23 -22.12
CA THR A 40 0.49 -7.37 -21.93
C THR A 40 1.22 -7.34 -23.27
N ASN A 41 2.47 -6.87 -23.25
CA ASN A 41 3.38 -6.94 -24.41
C ASN A 41 4.02 -8.33 -24.50
N ARG A 42 4.76 -8.62 -25.58
CA ARG A 42 5.52 -9.87 -25.82
C ARG A 42 6.45 -10.32 -24.69
N PHE A 43 6.85 -9.38 -23.83
CA PHE A 43 7.69 -9.62 -22.65
C PHE A 43 6.89 -9.81 -21.35
N GLY A 44 5.56 -9.93 -21.42
CA GLY A 44 4.68 -10.08 -20.25
C GLY A 44 4.44 -8.78 -19.46
N ILE A 45 4.86 -7.63 -19.98
CA ILE A 45 4.75 -6.34 -19.29
C ILE A 45 3.40 -5.67 -19.63
N PRO A 46 2.57 -5.27 -18.62
CA PRO A 46 1.30 -4.60 -18.85
C PRO A 46 1.52 -3.12 -19.25
N TYR A 47 1.81 -2.89 -20.53
CA TYR A 47 2.24 -1.57 -21.03
C TYR A 47 1.18 -0.48 -20.85
N LEU A 48 -0.12 -0.81 -20.87
CA LEU A 48 -1.20 0.15 -20.62
C LEU A 48 -1.22 0.61 -19.16
N CYS A 49 -0.97 -0.28 -18.20
CA CYS A 49 -0.83 0.10 -16.80
C CYS A 49 0.37 1.03 -16.60
N VAL A 50 1.50 0.70 -17.23
CA VAL A 50 2.73 1.52 -17.16
C VAL A 50 2.51 2.90 -17.78
N ALA A 51 1.87 2.98 -18.95
CA ALA A 51 1.57 4.26 -19.59
C ALA A 51 0.61 5.12 -18.76
N PHE A 52 -0.42 4.51 -18.17
CA PHE A 52 -1.36 5.20 -17.29
C PHE A 52 -0.65 5.79 -16.06
N ILE A 53 0.15 4.99 -15.36
CA ILE A 53 0.93 5.46 -14.20
C ILE A 53 1.97 6.52 -14.62
N GLY A 54 2.65 6.30 -15.75
CA GLY A 54 3.64 7.22 -16.30
C GLY A 54 3.05 8.59 -16.65
N SER A 55 1.76 8.65 -17.02
CA SER A 55 1.09 9.93 -17.29
C SER A 55 1.06 10.86 -16.07
N PHE A 56 0.96 10.31 -14.85
CA PHE A 56 1.01 11.09 -13.61
C PHE A 56 2.41 11.63 -13.30
N MET A 57 3.48 11.07 -13.86
CA MET A 57 4.83 11.62 -13.71
C MET A 57 4.94 13.02 -14.33
N ALA A 58 4.10 13.34 -15.33
CA ALA A 58 4.06 14.68 -15.90
C ALA A 58 3.65 15.76 -14.88
N LEU A 59 2.96 15.39 -13.79
CA LEU A 59 2.63 16.32 -12.71
C LEU A 59 3.88 16.88 -12.01
N ALA A 60 5.02 16.18 -12.06
CA ALA A 60 6.27 16.67 -11.50
C ALA A 60 6.73 17.99 -12.15
N TYR A 61 6.35 18.27 -13.40
CA TYR A 61 6.67 19.54 -14.08
C TYR A 61 6.00 20.76 -13.43
N MET A 62 4.98 20.57 -12.59
CA MET A 62 4.34 21.67 -11.84
C MET A 62 5.32 22.39 -10.91
N THR A 63 6.36 21.70 -10.45
CA THR A 63 7.42 22.27 -9.60
C THR A 63 8.24 23.39 -10.27
N LEU A 64 8.16 23.53 -11.60
CA LEU A 64 8.88 24.58 -12.35
C LEU A 64 8.27 25.97 -12.19
N SER A 65 7.01 26.07 -11.75
CA SER A 65 6.35 27.37 -11.54
C SER A 65 5.99 27.55 -10.06
N THR A 66 6.18 28.76 -9.54
CA THR A 66 6.01 29.05 -8.10
C THR A 66 4.59 28.72 -7.61
N ASN A 67 3.56 29.07 -8.37
CA ASN A 67 2.18 28.81 -8.00
C ASN A 67 1.80 27.33 -8.15
N ALA A 68 2.26 26.63 -9.19
CA ALA A 68 1.92 25.22 -9.36
C ALA A 68 2.74 24.30 -8.45
N SER A 69 3.90 24.75 -7.94
CA SER A 69 4.66 24.03 -6.92
C SER A 69 3.86 23.85 -5.63
N THR A 70 3.11 24.87 -5.20
CA THR A 70 2.22 24.77 -4.03
C THR A 70 1.15 23.68 -4.21
N VAL A 71 0.54 23.61 -5.40
CA VAL A 71 -0.46 22.58 -5.71
C VAL A 71 0.17 21.19 -5.77
N PHE A 72 1.40 21.08 -6.27
CA PHE A 72 2.16 19.84 -6.23
C PHE A 72 2.41 19.37 -4.79
N THR A 73 2.74 20.28 -3.87
CA THR A 73 2.86 19.96 -2.44
C THR A 73 1.56 19.41 -1.87
N TRP A 74 0.41 20.00 -2.21
CA TRP A 74 -0.89 19.45 -1.77
C TRP A 74 -1.12 18.03 -2.27
N PHE A 75 -0.80 17.73 -3.54
CA PHE A 75 -0.88 16.36 -4.07
C PHE A 75 0.10 15.39 -3.39
N GLN A 76 1.29 15.87 -3.03
CA GLN A 76 2.28 15.08 -2.31
C GLN A 76 1.81 14.74 -0.88
N ASP A 77 1.23 15.71 -0.18
CA ASP A 77 0.68 15.53 1.17
C ASP A 77 -0.49 14.51 1.13
N MET A 78 -1.37 14.65 0.14
CA MET A 78 -2.46 13.71 -0.12
C MET A 78 -1.92 12.28 -0.42
N SER A 79 -0.91 12.15 -1.28
CA SER A 79 -0.29 10.85 -1.55
C SER A 79 0.33 10.22 -0.29
N SER A 80 0.86 11.04 0.62
CA SER A 80 1.46 10.58 1.88
C SER A 80 0.40 10.09 2.86
N ALA A 81 -0.70 10.83 3.00
CA ALA A 81 -1.84 10.41 3.83
C ALA A 81 -2.52 9.13 3.27
N ALA A 82 -2.70 9.03 1.95
CA ALA A 82 -3.18 7.80 1.31
C ALA A 82 -2.29 6.58 1.62
N THR A 83 -0.96 6.77 1.68
CA THR A 83 -0.01 5.71 2.05
C THR A 83 -0.19 5.26 3.49
N LEU A 84 -0.37 6.19 4.45
CA LEU A 84 -0.65 5.87 5.85
C LEU A 84 -1.95 5.08 6.02
N VAL A 85 -2.98 5.43 5.24
CA VAL A 85 -4.24 4.70 5.26
C VAL A 85 -4.08 3.31 4.66
N ASN A 86 -3.32 3.16 3.57
CA ASN A 86 -2.99 1.85 3.01
C ASN A 86 -2.30 0.94 4.05
N TRP A 87 -1.32 1.45 4.80
CA TRP A 87 -0.69 0.69 5.89
C TRP A 87 -1.68 0.33 7.02
N SER A 88 -2.58 1.26 7.36
CA SER A 88 -3.65 0.99 8.34
C SER A 88 -4.58 -0.13 7.88
N ILE A 89 -4.96 -0.15 6.59
CA ILE A 89 -5.78 -1.22 5.99
C ILE A 89 -5.03 -2.55 6.03
N ILE A 90 -3.73 -2.58 5.70
CA ILE A 90 -2.91 -3.78 5.78
C ILE A 90 -2.91 -4.34 7.21
N CYS A 91 -2.73 -3.50 8.23
CA CYS A 91 -2.80 -3.92 9.62
C CYS A 91 -4.18 -4.48 10.00
N ILE A 92 -5.27 -3.85 9.55
CA ILE A 92 -6.64 -4.33 9.81
C ILE A 92 -6.89 -5.69 9.14
N VAL A 93 -6.50 -5.85 7.86
CA VAL A 93 -6.63 -7.12 7.13
C VAL A 93 -5.83 -8.21 7.82
N TYR A 94 -4.60 -7.91 8.25
CA TYR A 94 -3.77 -8.85 9.01
C TYR A 94 -4.40 -9.25 10.34
N LEU A 95 -4.95 -8.30 11.11
CA LEU A 95 -5.65 -8.60 12.36
C LEU A 95 -6.86 -9.51 12.10
N ARG A 96 -7.64 -9.25 11.03
CA ARG A 96 -8.75 -10.14 10.65
C ARG A 96 -8.29 -11.53 10.24
N PHE A 97 -7.17 -11.64 9.53
CA PHE A 97 -6.54 -12.92 9.20
C PHE A 97 -6.12 -13.67 10.47
N TYR A 98 -5.44 -12.99 11.41
CA TYR A 98 -5.00 -13.57 12.68
C TYR A 98 -6.16 -14.11 13.51
N TYR A 99 -7.23 -13.32 13.68
CA TYR A 99 -8.43 -13.76 14.40
C TYR A 99 -9.20 -14.84 13.63
N GLY A 100 -9.18 -14.83 12.29
CA GLY A 100 -9.71 -15.90 11.45
C GLY A 100 -8.99 -17.23 11.66
N CYS A 101 -7.66 -17.26 11.65
CA CYS A 101 -6.87 -18.45 11.96
C CYS A 101 -7.18 -18.99 13.36
N LYS A 102 -7.26 -18.10 14.36
CA LYS A 102 -7.58 -18.46 15.74
C LYS A 102 -8.99 -19.07 15.86
N HIS A 103 -9.95 -18.52 15.13
CA HIS A 103 -11.33 -19.02 15.13
C HIS A 103 -11.45 -20.40 14.43
N GLN A 104 -10.69 -20.63 13.36
CA GLN A 104 -10.66 -21.90 12.62
C GLN A 104 -9.72 -22.97 13.23
N GLY A 105 -9.12 -22.68 14.38
CA GLY A 105 -8.19 -23.58 15.08
C GLY A 105 -6.89 -23.87 14.33
N ILE A 106 -6.45 -22.96 13.44
CA ILE A 106 -5.21 -23.11 12.68
C ILE A 106 -4.04 -22.63 13.54
N ASP A 107 -3.06 -23.52 13.81
CA ASP A 107 -1.87 -23.15 14.57
C ASP A 107 -0.95 -22.26 13.73
N ARG A 108 -0.27 -21.31 14.38
CA ARG A 108 0.67 -20.39 13.74
C ARG A 108 1.87 -21.11 13.13
N LYS A 109 2.19 -22.32 13.60
CA LYS A 109 3.24 -23.18 13.05
C LYS A 109 2.88 -23.77 11.70
N GLU A 110 1.60 -23.81 11.35
CA GLU A 110 1.15 -24.29 10.04
C GLU A 110 1.32 -23.24 8.94
N LEU A 111 1.52 -21.98 9.32
CA LEU A 111 1.77 -20.88 8.40
C LEU A 111 3.21 -20.99 7.88
N PRO A 112 3.46 -20.77 6.57
CA PRO A 112 4.81 -20.74 6.00
C PRO A 112 5.73 -19.75 6.73
N TRP A 113 5.16 -18.66 7.21
CA TRP A 113 5.87 -17.66 8.00
C TRP A 113 4.97 -17.08 9.11
N ALA A 114 5.53 -16.98 10.32
CA ALA A 114 4.86 -16.37 11.46
C ALA A 114 5.82 -15.41 12.18
N GLY A 115 5.56 -14.11 12.05
CA GLY A 115 6.37 -13.08 12.71
C GLY A 115 6.27 -13.13 14.25
N PRO A 116 7.36 -12.77 14.97
CA PRO A 116 7.32 -12.64 16.43
C PRO A 116 6.39 -11.50 16.88
N PHE A 117 5.91 -11.55 18.13
CA PHE A 117 5.10 -10.49 18.77
C PHE A 117 3.71 -10.20 18.16
N GLN A 118 3.23 -11.02 17.24
CA GLN A 118 1.85 -10.90 16.73
C GLN A 118 0.83 -11.45 17.75
N PRO A 119 -0.31 -10.78 17.99
CA PRO A 119 -0.87 -9.66 17.22
C PRO A 119 -0.56 -8.27 17.77
N TYR A 120 0.17 -8.16 18.89
CA TYR A 120 0.46 -6.87 19.54
C TYR A 120 1.23 -5.91 18.63
N ALA A 121 2.19 -6.43 17.86
CA ALA A 121 2.92 -5.65 16.87
C ALA A 121 1.97 -4.99 15.84
N ALA A 122 0.95 -5.72 15.35
CA ALA A 122 -0.03 -5.19 14.41
C ALA A 122 -0.93 -4.11 15.04
N TRP A 123 -1.32 -4.27 16.31
CA TRP A 123 -2.10 -3.25 17.04
C TRP A 123 -1.30 -1.97 17.29
N VAL A 124 -0.03 -2.08 17.69
CA VAL A 124 0.85 -0.93 17.88
C VAL A 124 1.06 -0.20 16.55
N ALA A 125 1.36 -0.94 15.47
CA ALA A 125 1.51 -0.35 14.14
C ALA A 125 0.24 0.37 13.67
N LEU A 126 -0.93 -0.26 13.82
CA LEU A 126 -2.21 0.36 13.47
C LEU A 126 -2.44 1.65 14.27
N SER A 127 -2.20 1.62 15.58
CA SER A 127 -2.35 2.81 16.43
C SER A 127 -1.38 3.93 16.01
N GLY A 128 -0.15 3.58 15.63
CA GLY A 128 0.85 4.54 15.16
C GLY A 128 0.47 5.19 13.83
N PHE A 129 0.04 4.40 12.84
CA PHE A 129 -0.39 4.95 11.54
C PHE A 129 -1.62 5.84 11.67
N VAL A 130 -2.61 5.43 12.47
CA VAL A 130 -3.81 6.24 12.74
C VAL A 130 -3.45 7.53 13.49
N LEU A 131 -2.57 7.46 14.48
CA LEU A 131 -2.11 8.63 15.22
C LEU A 131 -1.38 9.61 14.29
N ILE A 132 -0.41 9.13 13.50
CA ILE A 132 0.34 9.95 12.55
C ILE A 132 -0.60 10.61 11.54
N LEU A 133 -1.57 9.86 11.01
CA LEU A 133 -2.57 10.37 10.08
C LEU A 133 -3.39 11.52 10.71
N LEU A 134 -3.83 11.37 11.95
CA LEU A 134 -4.61 12.41 12.65
C LEU A 134 -3.76 13.62 13.02
N THR A 135 -2.51 13.40 13.43
CA THR A 135 -1.58 14.47 13.82
C THR A 135 -0.89 15.16 12.64
N GLY A 136 -0.99 14.60 11.43
CA GLY A 136 -0.31 15.12 10.24
C GLY A 136 -0.70 16.57 9.89
N GLY A 137 -1.94 16.96 10.15
CA GLY A 137 -2.44 18.33 9.96
C GLY A 137 -2.46 19.20 11.23
N PHE A 138 -1.77 18.79 12.30
CA PHE A 138 -1.87 19.46 13.62
C PHE A 138 -1.47 20.95 13.58
N SER A 139 -0.58 21.34 12.66
CA SER A 139 -0.14 22.73 12.50
C SER A 139 -1.30 23.71 12.27
N VAL A 140 -2.38 23.26 11.63
CA VAL A 140 -3.59 24.07 11.38
C VAL A 140 -4.32 24.44 12.67
N PHE A 141 -4.20 23.62 13.71
CA PHE A 141 -4.88 23.82 15.00
C PHE A 141 -4.08 24.70 15.98
N ILE A 142 -2.89 25.16 15.61
CA ILE A 142 -2.08 26.07 16.42
C ILE A 142 -2.66 27.49 16.30
N HIS A 143 -2.86 28.18 17.43
CA HIS A 143 -3.43 29.53 17.46
C HIS A 143 -2.71 30.48 16.51
N GLY A 144 -3.46 31.11 15.59
CA GLY A 144 -2.96 32.07 14.60
C GLY A 144 -2.43 31.48 13.28
N GLN A 145 -2.50 30.15 13.08
CA GLN A 145 -1.99 29.47 11.88
C GLN A 145 -3.10 28.78 11.06
N TRP A 146 -4.34 29.27 11.16
CA TRP A 146 -5.46 28.70 10.41
C TRP A 146 -5.29 28.92 8.91
N ASN A 147 -5.05 27.83 8.17
CA ASN A 147 -5.03 27.82 6.72
C ASN A 147 -6.00 26.75 6.20
N THR A 148 -7.07 27.21 5.56
CA THR A 148 -8.11 26.34 4.99
C THR A 148 -7.56 25.40 3.90
N GLU A 149 -6.58 25.84 3.11
CA GLU A 149 -5.95 25.05 2.06
C GLU A 149 -5.16 23.88 2.65
N THR A 150 -4.35 24.15 3.68
CA THR A 150 -3.58 23.11 4.40
C THR A 150 -4.50 22.15 5.15
N PHE A 151 -5.60 22.65 5.72
CA PHE A 151 -6.61 21.81 6.37
C PHE A 151 -7.23 20.81 5.39
N ILE A 152 -7.68 21.29 4.23
CA ILE A 152 -8.27 20.44 3.20
C ILE A 152 -7.21 19.47 2.69
N ALA A 153 -6.00 19.92 2.35
CA ALA A 153 -4.94 19.04 1.87
C ALA A 153 -4.58 17.91 2.86
N ALA A 154 -4.52 18.20 4.16
CA ALA A 154 -4.15 17.22 5.18
C ALA A 154 -5.27 16.23 5.54
N TYR A 155 -6.54 16.66 5.50
CA TYR A 155 -7.66 15.87 6.02
C TYR A 155 -8.64 15.37 4.97
N PHE A 156 -8.57 15.83 3.71
CA PHE A 156 -9.48 15.43 2.63
C PHE A 156 -9.38 13.94 2.25
N ASP A 157 -8.22 13.30 2.47
CA ASP A 157 -8.06 11.88 2.16
C ASP A 157 -8.93 10.95 3.02
N ILE A 158 -9.16 11.31 4.29
CA ILE A 158 -9.95 10.49 5.20
C ILE A 158 -11.37 10.29 4.64
N PRO A 159 -12.17 11.34 4.35
CA PRO A 159 -13.49 11.17 3.76
C PRO A 159 -13.44 10.61 2.35
N LEU A 160 -12.42 10.94 1.54
CA LEU A 160 -12.26 10.38 0.19
C LEU A 160 -12.14 8.86 0.22
N ILE A 161 -11.34 8.30 1.12
CA ILE A 161 -11.14 6.85 1.22
C ILE A 161 -12.41 6.16 1.72
N PHE A 162 -13.11 6.74 2.69
CA PHE A 162 -14.43 6.23 3.09
C PHE A 162 -15.42 6.29 1.94
N ALA A 163 -15.46 7.37 1.16
CA ALA A 163 -16.32 7.50 0.00
C ALA A 163 -16.01 6.46 -1.08
N ILE A 164 -14.74 6.20 -1.37
CA ILE A 164 -14.32 5.16 -2.33
C ILE A 164 -14.68 3.77 -1.79
N TYR A 165 -14.40 3.49 -0.52
CA TYR A 165 -14.69 2.19 0.10
C TYR A 165 -16.19 1.90 0.14
N PHE A 166 -16.99 2.83 0.68
CA PHE A 166 -18.44 2.68 0.73
C PHE A 166 -19.08 2.76 -0.65
N GLY A 167 -18.58 3.61 -1.55
CA GLY A 167 -19.02 3.69 -2.93
C GLY A 167 -18.83 2.36 -3.65
N TYR A 168 -17.65 1.76 -3.55
CA TYR A 168 -17.38 0.44 -4.10
C TYR A 168 -18.29 -0.63 -3.47
N LYS A 169 -18.45 -0.61 -2.15
CA LYS A 169 -19.30 -1.54 -1.41
C LYS A 169 -20.79 -1.41 -1.79
N LEU A 170 -21.27 -0.20 -2.06
CA LEU A 170 -22.64 0.06 -2.50
C LEU A 170 -22.86 -0.41 -3.95
N VAL A 171 -21.93 -0.09 -4.86
CA VAL A 171 -22.02 -0.47 -6.28
C VAL A 171 -21.92 -1.98 -6.47
N LYS A 172 -20.96 -2.63 -5.80
CA LYS A 172 -20.70 -4.07 -5.95
C LYS A 172 -21.42 -4.93 -4.91
N ARG A 173 -22.15 -4.32 -3.97
CA ARG A 173 -22.91 -4.97 -2.88
C ARG A 173 -22.11 -6.06 -2.17
N THR A 174 -20.84 -5.79 -1.90
CA THR A 174 -19.93 -6.76 -1.29
C THR A 174 -20.20 -6.90 0.22
N LYS A 175 -20.19 -8.13 0.71
CA LYS A 175 -20.29 -8.44 2.14
C LYS A 175 -18.89 -8.68 2.72
N ILE A 176 -18.69 -8.28 3.97
CA ILE A 176 -17.45 -8.61 4.68
C ILE A 176 -17.52 -10.11 5.00
N VAL A 177 -16.56 -10.88 4.49
CA VAL A 177 -16.49 -12.34 4.69
C VAL A 177 -16.39 -12.65 6.18
N SER A 178 -17.23 -13.58 6.67
CA SER A 178 -17.19 -14.03 8.07
C SER A 178 -15.88 -14.74 8.41
N TYR A 179 -15.54 -14.88 9.69
CA TYR A 179 -14.34 -15.62 10.10
C TYR A 179 -14.42 -17.11 9.73
N GLU A 180 -15.62 -17.69 9.69
CA GLU A 180 -15.85 -19.10 9.32
C GLU A 180 -15.67 -19.35 7.82
N GLU A 181 -16.13 -18.42 6.98
CA GLU A 181 -16.11 -18.52 5.51
C GLU A 181 -14.77 -18.16 4.89
N MET A 182 -13.80 -17.69 5.69
CA MET A 182 -12.50 -17.27 5.17
C MET A 182 -11.72 -18.50 4.68
N PRO A 183 -11.33 -18.59 3.39
CA PRO A 183 -10.72 -19.79 2.79
C PRO A 183 -9.23 -19.95 3.15
N ILE A 184 -8.87 -19.84 4.44
CA ILE A 184 -7.48 -19.87 4.90
C ILE A 184 -6.85 -21.24 4.63
N ARG A 185 -7.57 -22.33 4.93
CA ARG A 185 -7.07 -23.71 4.73
C ARG A 185 -6.74 -24.02 3.28
N TYR A 186 -7.60 -23.58 2.36
CA TYR A 186 -7.40 -23.74 0.92
C TYR A 186 -6.05 -23.13 0.47
N TYR A 187 -5.74 -21.90 0.89
CA TYR A 187 -4.47 -21.27 0.55
C TYR A 187 -3.26 -21.92 1.26
N LEU A 188 -3.44 -22.46 2.47
CA LEU A 188 -2.39 -23.22 3.15
C LEU A 188 -2.07 -24.54 2.43
N GLU A 189 -3.06 -25.21 1.87
CA GLU A 189 -2.86 -26.41 1.05
C GLU A 189 -2.08 -26.10 -0.23
N ILE A 190 -2.40 -24.99 -0.91
CA ILE A 190 -1.63 -24.53 -2.08
C ILE A 190 -0.18 -24.26 -1.71
N ALA A 191 0.07 -23.60 -0.57
CA ALA A 191 1.41 -23.31 -0.09
C ALA A 191 2.19 -24.59 0.27
N ARG A 192 1.51 -25.61 0.82
CA ARG A 192 2.11 -26.93 1.08
C ARG A 192 2.43 -27.70 -0.20
N GLN A 193 1.59 -27.56 -1.24
CA GLN A 193 1.80 -28.21 -2.54
C GLN A 193 2.94 -27.56 -3.34
N ASN A 194 3.19 -26.26 -3.13
CA ASN A 194 4.26 -25.52 -3.80
C ASN A 194 5.22 -24.92 -2.76
N PRO A 195 6.05 -25.75 -2.08
CA PRO A 195 6.97 -25.26 -1.07
C PRO A 195 7.98 -24.31 -1.71
N GLU A 196 8.04 -23.08 -1.18
CA GLU A 196 9.05 -22.12 -1.61
C GLU A 196 10.45 -22.68 -1.34
N PRO A 197 11.40 -22.53 -2.28
CA PRO A 197 12.76 -22.99 -2.05
C PRO A 197 13.33 -22.29 -0.81
N PRO A 198 14.01 -23.01 0.09
CA PRO A 198 14.49 -22.42 1.34
C PRO A 198 15.41 -21.22 1.03
N GLU A 199 15.18 -20.12 1.73
CA GLU A 199 16.01 -18.92 1.59
C GLU A 199 17.48 -19.29 1.79
N LYS A 200 18.31 -19.04 0.79
CA LYS A 200 19.74 -19.35 0.86
C LYS A 200 20.34 -18.51 1.99
N PRO A 201 20.98 -19.11 3.02
CA PRO A 201 21.52 -18.34 4.12
C PRO A 201 22.57 -17.35 3.61
N LEU A 202 22.37 -16.07 3.93
CA LEU A 202 23.27 -14.99 3.52
C LEU A 202 24.66 -15.23 4.16
N LYS A 203 25.66 -15.51 3.33
CA LYS A 203 27.06 -15.69 3.75
C LYS A 203 27.87 -14.40 3.51
N GLY A 204 28.78 -14.10 4.44
CA GLY A 204 29.77 -13.02 4.31
C GLY A 204 29.17 -11.61 4.37
N TRP A 205 29.67 -10.71 3.52
CA TRP A 205 29.27 -9.30 3.43
C TRP A 205 27.77 -9.12 3.11
N LYS A 206 27.12 -10.14 2.56
CA LYS A 206 25.66 -10.15 2.33
C LYS A 206 24.86 -10.15 3.64
N ARG A 207 25.46 -10.46 4.79
CA ARG A 207 24.81 -10.28 6.10
C ARG A 207 24.62 -8.82 6.46
N LEU A 208 25.48 -7.91 5.98
CA LEU A 208 25.30 -6.47 6.17
C LEU A 208 24.13 -5.93 5.32
N ALA A 209 23.71 -6.67 4.29
CA ALA A 209 22.55 -6.36 3.45
C ALA A 209 21.21 -6.84 4.02
N ILE A 210 21.18 -7.47 5.21
CA ILE A 210 19.95 -7.93 5.88
C ILE A 210 18.95 -6.78 6.12
N LEU A 211 19.44 -5.55 6.24
CA LEU A 211 18.60 -4.36 6.41
C LEU A 211 18.00 -3.83 5.09
N TRP A 212 18.42 -4.36 3.95
CA TRP A 212 18.11 -3.84 2.60
C TRP A 212 17.53 -4.90 1.63
N SER A 213 17.27 -6.12 2.11
CA SER A 213 16.55 -7.19 1.39
C SER A 213 15.14 -7.34 1.92
#